data_AF-A0A157QP64-F1
#
_entry.id   AF-A0A157QP64-F1
#
_cell.length_a   1.000
_cell.length_b   1.000
_cell.length_c   1.000
_cell.angle_alpha   90.00
_cell.angle_beta   90.00
_cell.angle_gamma   90.00
#
_symmetry.space_group_name_H-M   'P 1'
#
loop_
_entity.id
_entity.type
_entity.pdbx_description
1 polymer ?
#
loop_
_entity_poly.entity_id
_entity_poly.type
_entity_poly.pdbx_seq_one_letter_code
_entity_poly.pdbx_strand_id
1 'polypeptide(L)' 'MNPIKRIRQKLGLTQAELARALGQSQGNISHYETGRQTVPGEVAKKLIDLGKQQRRRITLGDIYPSKPQDSRNPE' A
#
# COMPACT_ATOMS: atom_id res chain seq x y z
N MET A 1 1.42 -9.00 -8.02
CA MET A 1 0.38 -7.94 -7.93
C MET A 1 0.74 -7.02 -6.78
N ASN A 2 0.87 -5.70 -6.97
CA ASN A 2 1.28 -4.82 -5.87
C ASN A 2 0.09 -4.48 -4.95
N PRO A 3 0.17 -4.75 -3.63
CA PRO A 3 -0.93 -4.53 -2.69
C PRO A 3 -1.40 -3.08 -2.65
N ILE A 4 -0.47 -2.12 -2.62
CA ILE A 4 -0.77 -0.69 -2.49
C ILE A 4 -1.51 -0.17 -3.72
N LYS A 5 -1.08 -0.61 -4.91
CA LYS A 5 -1.75 -0.27 -6.16
C LYS A 5 -3.20 -0.76 -6.18
N ARG A 6 -3.46 -1.99 -5.70
CA ARG A 6 -4.83 -2.54 -5.62
C ARG A 6 -5.70 -1.76 -4.64
N ILE A 7 -5.16 -1.44 -3.47
CA ILE A 7 -5.85 -0.66 -2.45
C ILE A 7 -6.22 0.71 -3.01
N ARG A 8 -5.26 1.39 -3.65
CA ARG A 8 -5.48 2.68 -4.28
C ARG A 8 -6.60 2.63 -5.32
N GLN A 9 -6.57 1.64 -6.22
CA GLN A 9 -7.61 1.44 -7.23
C GLN A 9 -8.98 1.13 -6.61
N LYS A 10 -9.03 0.35 -5.52
CA LYS A 10 -10.27 0.07 -4.76
C LYS A 10 -10.86 1.32 -4.12
N LEU A 11 -10.01 2.28 -3.75
CA LEU A 11 -10.39 3.60 -3.26
C LEU A 11 -10.71 4.58 -4.40
N GLY A 12 -10.51 4.20 -5.67
CA GLY A 12 -10.74 5.08 -6.82
C GLY A 12 -9.78 6.27 -6.91
N LEU A 13 -8.62 6.20 -6.25
CA LEU A 13 -7.68 7.32 -6.16
C LEU A 13 -6.56 7.22 -7.20
N THR A 14 -6.03 8.36 -7.62
CA THR A 14 -4.74 8.50 -8.30
C THR A 14 -3.58 8.41 -7.31
N GLN A 15 -2.35 8.22 -7.79
CA GLN A 15 -1.17 8.18 -6.91
C GLN A 15 -0.98 9.51 -6.16
N ALA A 16 -1.27 10.64 -6.80
CA ALA A 16 -1.16 11.96 -6.20
C ALA A 16 -2.24 12.20 -5.12
N GLU A 17 -3.47 11.76 -5.35
CA GLU A 17 -4.54 11.87 -4.35
C GLU A 17 -4.27 10.99 -3.14
N LEU A 18 -3.78 9.76 -3.36
CA LEU A 18 -3.36 8.89 -2.27
C LEU A 18 -2.20 9.51 -1.48
N ALA A 19 -1.22 10.08 -2.18
CA ALA A 19 -0.09 10.78 -1.55
C ALA A 19 -0.58 11.92 -0.64
N ARG A 20 -1.48 12.78 -1.15
CA ARG A 20 -2.10 13.86 -0.36
C ARG A 20 -2.86 13.33 0.86
N ALA A 21 -3.66 12.28 0.69
CA ALA A 21 -4.44 11.68 1.77
C ALA A 21 -3.56 11.09 2.89
N LEU A 22 -2.37 10.57 2.54
CA LEU A 22 -1.44 9.98 3.49
C LEU A 22 -0.39 10.97 4.04
N GLY A 23 -0.36 12.20 3.51
CA GLY A 23 0.68 13.20 3.80
C GLY A 23 2.06 12.72 3.33
N GLN A 24 2.12 12.16 2.12
CA GLN A 24 3.32 11.62 1.47
C GLN A 24 3.54 12.30 0.11
N SER A 25 4.71 12.11 -0.49
CA SER A 25 4.95 12.51 -1.87
C SER A 25 4.42 11.45 -2.86
N GLN A 26 4.08 11.87 -4.08
CA GLN A 26 3.68 10.93 -5.14
C GLN A 26 4.80 9.94 -5.49
N GLY A 27 6.07 10.37 -5.37
CA GLY A 27 7.24 9.49 -5.49
C GLY A 27 7.26 8.37 -4.44
N ASN A 28 6.94 8.66 -3.18
CA ASN A 28 6.86 7.63 -2.12
C ASN A 28 5.78 6.60 -2.45
N ILE A 29 4.62 7.02 -2.94
CA ILE A 29 3.56 6.10 -3.37
C ILE A 29 4.05 5.21 -4.51
N SER A 30 4.77 5.77 -5.49
CA SER A 30 5.37 4.99 -6.57
C SER A 30 6.38 3.95 -6.06
N HIS A 31 7.21 4.31 -5.07
CA HIS A 31 8.14 3.37 -4.44
C HIS A 31 7.42 2.21 -3.73
N TYR A 32 6.31 2.50 -3.05
CA TYR A 32 5.47 1.47 -2.45
C TYR A 32 4.81 0.58 -3.51
N GLU A 33 4.30 1.17 -4.60
CA GLU A 33 3.64 0.45 -5.71
C GLU A 33 4.58 -0.36 -6.60
N THR A 34 5.88 -0.06 -6.56
CA THR A 34 6.92 -0.84 -7.24
C THR A 34 7.59 -1.85 -6.31
N GLY A 35 7.34 -1.76 -4.99
CA GLY A 35 7.97 -2.61 -3.99
C GLY A 35 9.43 -2.24 -3.71
N ARG A 36 9.89 -1.09 -4.19
CA ARG A 36 11.24 -0.55 -3.89
C ARG A 36 11.37 -0.14 -2.42
N GLN A 37 10.27 0.23 -1.79
CA GLN A 37 10.23 0.61 -0.38
C GLN A 37 9.08 -0.10 0.33
N THR A 38 9.36 -0.59 1.53
CA THR A 38 8.33 -1.13 2.43
C THR A 38 7.49 0.02 2.99
N VAL A 39 6.17 -0.17 3.01
CA VAL A 39 5.25 0.80 3.62
C VAL A 39 5.51 0.84 5.13
N PRO A 40 5.82 2.01 5.73
CA PRO A 40 5.97 2.13 7.18
C PRO A 40 4.64 1.88 7.91
N GLY A 41 4.70 1.40 9.15
CA GLY A 41 3.50 1.11 9.96
C GLY A 41 2.55 2.31 10.10
N GLU A 42 3.09 3.52 10.23
CA GLU A 42 2.29 4.75 10.27
C GLU A 42 1.50 5.01 8.98
N VAL A 43 2.12 4.75 7.83
CA VAL A 43 1.46 4.90 6.52
C VAL A 43 0.39 3.82 6.35
N ALA A 44 0.66 2.59 6.82
CA ALA A 44 -0.31 1.50 6.80
C ALA A 44 -1.54 1.80 7.68
N LYS A 45 -1.35 2.39 8.86
CA LYS A 45 -2.44 2.83 9.74
C LYS A 45 -3.30 3.89 9.05
N LYS A 46 -2.66 4.91 8.47
CA LYS A 46 -3.36 5.95 7.69
C LYS A 46 -4.14 5.38 6.50
N LEU A 47 -3.60 4.38 5.80
CA LEU A 47 -4.29 3.68 4.72
C LEU A 47 -5.56 2.98 5.21
N ILE A 48 -5.48 2.29 6.36
CA ILE A 48 -6.63 1.62 6.97
C ILE A 48 -7.70 2.64 7.35
N ASP A 49 -7.30 3.75 7.97
CA ASP A 49 -8.23 4.79 8.41
C ASP A 49 -8.88 5.51 7.22
N LEU A 50 -8.13 5.78 6.14
CA LEU A 50 -8.66 6.28 4.87
C LEU A 50 -9.68 5.32 4.27
N GLY A 51 -9.42 4.01 4.33
CA GLY A 51 -10.38 2.99 3.91
C GLY A 51 -11.68 3.05 4.69
N LYS A 52 -11.59 3.12 6.03
CA LYS A 52 -12.76 3.22 6.91
C LYS A 52 -13.61 4.45 6.58
N GLN A 53 -12.99 5.61 6.31
CA GLN A 53 -13.68 6.84 5.91
C GLN A 53 -14.49 6.66 4.62
N GLN A 54 -13.97 5.89 3.66
CA GLN A 54 -14.65 5.58 2.40
C GLN A 54 -15.56 4.34 2.47
N ARG A 55 -15.86 3.84 3.69
CA ARG A 55 -16.59 2.58 3.92
C ARG A 55 -16.00 1.39 3.15
N ARG A 56 -14.68 1.39 2.93
CA ARG A 56 -13.92 0.28 2.34
C ARG A 56 -13.12 -0.43 3.42
N ARG A 57 -13.31 -1.75 3.56
CA ARG A 57 -12.48 -2.57 4.44
C ARG A 57 -11.08 -2.73 3.83
N ILE A 58 -10.08 -2.25 4.56
CA ILE A 58 -8.64 -2.43 4.34
C ILE A 58 -8.04 -2.96 5.64
N THR A 59 -7.19 -3.97 5.55
CA THR A 59 -6.52 -4.62 6.67
C THR A 59 -5.01 -4.66 6.46
N LEU A 60 -4.25 -4.95 7.52
CA LEU A 60 -2.80 -5.12 7.42
C LEU A 60 -2.42 -6.25 6.44
N GLY A 61 -3.21 -7.31 6.34
CA GLY A 61 -2.99 -8.39 5.38
C GLY A 61 -3.17 -7.96 3.92
N ASP A 62 -3.98 -6.92 3.66
CA ASP A 62 -4.10 -6.33 2.33
C ASP A 62 -2.86 -5.51 1.95
N ILE A 63 -2.18 -4.92 2.94
CA ILE A 63 -1.03 -4.02 2.78
C ILE A 63 0.28 -4.82 2.73
N TYR A 64 0.40 -5.81 3.62
CA TYR A 64 1.53 -6.72 3.74
C TYR A 64 1.06 -8.15 3.44
N PRO A 65 0.67 -8.47 2.19
CA PRO A 65 0.41 -9.86 1.84
C PRO A 65 1.73 -10.60 2.02
N SER A 66 1.74 -11.58 2.92
CA SER A 66 2.85 -12.50 3.09
C SER A 66 3.24 -13.00 1.70
N LYS A 67 4.41 -12.61 1.18
CA LYS A 67 4.94 -13.29 0.00
C LYS A 67 5.07 -14.76 0.40
N PRO A 68 4.66 -15.73 -0.43
CA PRO A 68 5.22 -17.07 -0.28
C PRO A 68 6.73 -16.86 -0.32
N GLN A 69 7.43 -17.29 0.73
CA GLN A 69 8.89 -17.23 0.77
C GLN A 69 9.38 -17.90 -0.51
N ASP A 70 9.96 -17.12 -1.39
CA ASP A 70 10.70 -17.64 -2.53
C ASP A 70 11.96 -18.24 -1.91
N SER A 71 11.87 -19.52 -1.55
CA SER A 71 12.99 -20.38 -1.22
C SER A 71 13.83 -20.60 -2.47
N ARG A 72 14.44 -19.53 -2.99
CA ARG A 72 15.59 -19.63 -3.88
C ARG A 72 16.83 -19.69 -3.00
N ASN A 73 17.08 -20.92 -2.56
CA ASN A 73 18.40 -21.34 -2.13
C ASN A 73 19.33 -21.20 -3.35
N PRO A 74 20.41 -20.41 -3.31
CA PRO A 74 21.44 -20.53 -4.34
C PRO A 74 22.19 -21.85 -4.08
N GLU A 75 22.09 -22.79 -5.01
CA GLU A 75 23.12 -23.83 -5.20
C GLU A 75 24.26 -23.25 -6.05
#